data_AF-A0A7X9PYW3-F1
#
_entry.id   AF-A0A7X9PYW3-F1
#
_cell.length_a   1.000
_cell.length_b   1.000
_cell.length_c   1.000
_cell.angle_alpha   90.00
_cell.angle_beta   90.00
_cell.angle_gamma   90.00
#
_symmetry.space_group_name_H-M   'P 1'
#
loop_
_entity.id
_entity.type
_entity.pdbx_description
1 polymer ?
#
loop_
_entity_poly.entity_id
_entity_poly.type
_entity_poly.pdbx_seq_one_letter_code
_entity_poly.pdbx_strand_id
1 'polypeptide(L)'
;MDIVVRNGTVVDPVSLEEKRVDVAVKCGVFTFVGRDAPKGARELDASGLLVLPGLIDTHMHFEHRVGDPYTVLRSLLLQGVTTAIGGHCGEGVMMKVYKDWFSQNPVLNMGFMIGATTLRKAVGADDRYSPATSEQVGMMEPLLEENLHEGALGLSFGLEYAPGTSRDELFRLAQVVSRFKHRFISIHVRYDGRRSPEAVAEAIEISRRSGVRVQVSHLGSMTAFGHSSEAIRMIEQARREGVDVTFDVYPYYAFAARIGSAVFDPGFEQRLGKGLESLEVSTGRFKGVPLTAELFARAREEDPDAYVIAHVMNPEEVDLCLLHKDSAIASDAVLRGDEGHPRAAGTFPRGIGILRKAGLSWPEAVRHATSRPAEMIWHRGGRIIEGANAELVVIDPDSYEDRGRFGAPLTAPGGVKWVVLNGVIVVEGGEIVGPSSGRILLGE
;
A
#
# COMPACT_ATOMS: atom_id res chain seq x y z
N MET A 1 -6.19 33.81 2.37
CA MET A 1 -5.88 32.37 2.15
C MET A 1 -7.11 31.58 2.53
N ASP A 2 -7.30 30.36 2.02
CA ASP A 2 -8.47 29.55 2.36
C ASP A 2 -8.24 28.92 3.75
N ILE A 3 -7.08 28.27 3.91
CA ILE A 3 -6.61 27.69 5.18
C ILE A 3 -5.23 28.24 5.49
N VAL A 4 -4.94 28.49 6.76
CA VAL A 4 -3.59 28.75 7.25
C VAL A 4 -3.33 27.87 8.47
N VAL A 5 -2.31 27.02 8.39
CA VAL A 5 -1.77 26.29 9.53
C VAL A 5 -0.73 27.20 10.20
N ARG A 6 -0.96 27.56 11.46
CA ARG A 6 -0.15 28.51 12.21
C ARG A 6 0.83 27.79 13.13
N ASN A 7 2.05 28.31 13.24
CA ASN A 7 3.01 27.97 14.29
C ASN A 7 3.44 26.49 14.41
N GLY A 8 3.14 25.67 13.41
CA GLY A 8 3.49 24.24 13.39
C GLY A 8 4.94 24.00 13.01
N THR A 9 5.47 22.84 13.38
CA THR A 9 6.77 22.38 12.92
C THR A 9 6.60 21.60 11.62
N VAL A 10 6.89 22.25 10.50
CA VAL A 10 6.89 21.62 9.17
C VAL A 10 8.09 20.70 9.05
N VAL A 11 7.82 19.44 8.69
CA VAL A 11 8.81 18.38 8.51
C VAL A 11 9.06 18.19 7.01
N ASP A 12 10.28 18.48 6.53
CA ASP A 12 10.65 18.24 5.12
C ASP A 12 11.46 16.94 4.99
N PRO A 13 10.87 15.87 4.42
CA PRO A 13 11.50 14.55 4.32
C PRO A 13 12.62 14.47 3.27
N VAL A 14 12.87 15.53 2.51
CA VAL A 14 13.94 15.57 1.50
C VAL A 14 15.13 16.40 1.96
N SER A 15 14.93 17.59 2.53
CA SER A 15 16.03 18.35 3.11
C SER A 15 16.46 17.83 4.48
N LEU A 16 15.65 16.97 5.11
CA LEU A 16 15.83 16.45 6.46
C LEU A 16 15.80 17.55 7.53
N GLU A 17 15.00 18.60 7.29
CA GLU A 17 14.88 19.75 8.19
C GLU A 17 13.50 19.81 8.85
N GLU A 18 13.49 20.35 10.07
CA GLU A 18 12.28 20.70 10.81
C GLU A 18 12.25 22.22 11.01
N LYS A 19 11.16 22.88 10.60
CA LYS A 19 11.05 24.34 10.67
C LYS A 19 9.73 24.75 11.28
N ARG A 20 9.78 25.58 12.32
CA ARG A 20 8.58 26.21 12.88
C ARG A 20 8.15 27.40 12.02
N VAL A 21 7.13 27.19 11.21
CA VAL A 21 6.62 28.15 10.22
C VAL A 21 5.11 27.98 10.02
N ASP A 22 4.49 28.95 9.38
CA ASP A 22 3.12 28.87 8.90
C ASP A 22 3.07 28.23 7.51
N VAL A 23 1.96 27.57 7.20
CA VAL A 23 1.65 27.03 5.87
C VAL A 23 0.31 27.59 5.43
N ALA A 24 0.28 28.29 4.28
CA ALA A 24 -0.96 28.80 3.71
C ALA A 24 -1.39 28.02 2.48
N VAL A 25 -2.70 27.80 2.39
CA VAL A 25 -3.36 27.12 1.28
C VAL A 25 -4.34 28.09 0.62
N LYS A 26 -4.36 28.11 -0.71
CA LYS A 26 -5.37 28.81 -1.50
C LYS A 26 -5.64 28.05 -2.78
N CYS A 27 -6.90 27.87 -3.15
CA CYS A 27 -7.33 27.17 -4.35
C CYS A 27 -6.72 25.76 -4.49
N GLY A 28 -6.61 25.03 -3.37
CA GLY A 28 -6.10 23.66 -3.37
C GLY A 28 -4.58 23.50 -3.51
N VAL A 29 -3.81 24.60 -3.44
CA VAL A 29 -2.34 24.57 -3.51
C VAL A 29 -1.70 25.28 -2.31
N PHE A 30 -0.50 24.85 -1.94
CA PHE A 30 0.33 25.59 -0.99
C PHE A 30 0.80 26.89 -1.64
N THR A 31 0.49 28.05 -1.05
CA THR A 31 0.85 29.36 -1.60
C THR A 31 1.86 30.13 -0.76
N PHE A 32 2.13 29.66 0.46
CA PHE A 32 3.14 30.26 1.34
C PHE A 32 3.64 29.23 2.35
N VAL A 33 4.97 29.14 2.52
CA VAL A 33 5.61 28.37 3.60
C VAL A 33 6.68 29.23 4.26
N GLY A 34 6.39 29.77 5.44
CA GLY A 34 7.28 30.76 6.06
C GLY A 34 6.70 31.36 7.33
N ARG A 35 7.36 32.38 7.89
CA ARG A 35 6.82 33.09 9.06
C ARG A 35 5.79 34.13 8.63
N ASP A 36 4.82 34.39 9.52
CA ASP A 36 3.85 35.48 9.37
C ASP A 36 2.99 35.38 8.10
N ALA A 37 2.40 34.21 7.85
CA ALA A 37 1.58 34.00 6.65
C ALA A 37 0.37 34.97 6.59
N PRO A 38 -0.09 35.38 5.39
CA PRO A 38 -1.31 36.17 5.25
C PRO A 38 -2.51 35.48 5.88
N LYS A 39 -3.47 36.26 6.43
CA LYS A 39 -4.66 35.71 7.11
C LYS A 39 -5.47 34.73 6.24
N GLY A 40 -5.96 33.69 6.90
CA GLY A 40 -6.83 32.66 6.33
C GLY A 40 -8.30 32.88 6.64
N ALA A 41 -9.20 32.28 5.85
CA ALA A 41 -10.60 32.13 6.23
C ALA A 41 -10.75 31.12 7.38
N ARG A 42 -9.92 30.07 7.37
CA ARG A 42 -9.70 29.15 8.50
C ARG A 42 -8.25 29.26 8.97
N GLU A 43 -8.05 29.40 10.28
CA GLU A 43 -6.73 29.38 10.90
C GLU A 43 -6.67 28.21 11.89
N LEU A 44 -5.68 27.33 11.71
CA LEU A 44 -5.47 26.13 12.52
C LEU A 44 -4.23 26.36 13.38
N ASP A 45 -4.36 26.40 14.70
CA ASP A 45 -3.22 26.54 15.59
C ASP A 45 -2.50 25.19 15.75
N ALA A 46 -1.33 25.07 15.13
CA ALA A 46 -0.48 23.90 15.17
C ALA A 46 0.69 24.06 16.16
N SER A 47 0.58 24.96 17.14
CA SER A 47 1.61 25.13 18.18
C SER A 47 1.89 23.81 18.92
N GLY A 48 3.15 23.36 18.90
CA GLY A 48 3.57 22.10 19.51
C GLY A 48 3.26 20.85 18.67
N LEU A 49 2.66 21.02 17.48
CA LEU A 49 2.29 19.94 16.57
C LEU A 49 3.23 19.88 15.37
N LEU A 50 3.29 18.71 14.73
CA LEU A 50 4.02 18.51 13.49
C LEU A 50 3.09 18.67 12.29
N VAL A 51 3.58 19.30 11.24
CA VAL A 51 2.91 19.44 9.94
C VAL A 51 3.69 18.63 8.93
N LEU A 52 3.12 17.50 8.54
CA LEU A 52 3.71 16.56 7.59
C LEU A 52 3.06 16.71 6.22
N PRO A 53 3.76 16.42 5.11
CA PRO A 53 3.08 16.16 3.84
C PRO A 53 2.04 15.05 4.03
N GLY A 54 0.97 15.10 3.25
CA GLY A 54 -0.04 14.04 3.25
C GLY A 54 0.62 12.67 2.99
N LEU A 55 0.23 11.67 3.77
CA LEU A 55 0.87 10.35 3.70
C LEU A 55 0.42 9.62 2.43
N ILE A 56 1.30 8.80 1.88
CA ILE A 56 1.09 8.08 0.62
C ILE A 56 1.18 6.58 0.89
N ASP A 57 0.08 5.87 0.60
CA ASP A 57 0.02 4.42 0.67
C ASP A 57 0.23 3.78 -0.70
N THR A 58 1.37 3.16 -0.92
CA THR A 58 1.72 2.55 -2.21
C THR A 58 1.15 1.14 -2.38
N HIS A 59 0.41 0.60 -1.41
CA HIS A 59 -0.16 -0.73 -1.52
C HIS A 59 -1.35 -0.87 -0.56
N MET A 60 -2.56 -0.88 -1.10
CA MET A 60 -3.78 -1.25 -0.37
C MET A 60 -4.77 -1.98 -1.29
N HIS A 61 -5.80 -2.57 -0.68
CA HIS A 61 -6.86 -3.27 -1.39
C HIS A 61 -8.23 -2.69 -1.02
N PHE A 62 -8.88 -2.03 -1.97
CA PHE A 62 -10.25 -1.50 -1.83
C PHE A 62 -11.22 -2.13 -2.84
N GLU A 63 -10.71 -2.91 -3.77
CA GLU A 63 -11.45 -3.63 -4.80
C GLU A 63 -12.35 -4.74 -4.25
N HIS A 64 -12.20 -5.10 -2.97
CA HIS A 64 -13.09 -6.02 -2.27
C HIS A 64 -14.34 -5.29 -1.78
N ARG A 65 -15.47 -5.52 -2.46
CA ARG A 65 -16.71 -4.75 -2.23
C ARG A 65 -17.72 -5.41 -1.29
N VAL A 66 -17.24 -6.06 -0.22
CA VAL A 66 -18.12 -6.61 0.82
C VAL A 66 -18.36 -5.54 1.90
N GLY A 67 -19.63 -5.26 2.22
CA GLY A 67 -20.00 -4.19 3.15
C GLY A 67 -19.88 -2.80 2.51
N ASP A 68 -19.46 -1.80 3.27
CA ASP A 68 -19.12 -0.48 2.71
C ASP A 68 -17.73 -0.54 2.05
N PRO A 69 -17.65 -0.40 0.70
CA PRO A 69 -16.40 -0.53 -0.05
C PRO A 69 -15.39 0.60 0.21
N TYR A 70 -15.78 1.66 0.92
CA TYR A 70 -14.92 2.80 1.23
C TYR A 70 -14.36 2.76 2.67
N THR A 71 -14.64 1.71 3.44
CA THR A 71 -14.16 1.54 4.82
C THR A 71 -12.64 1.58 4.91
N VAL A 72 -11.93 0.89 4.01
CA VAL A 72 -10.46 0.94 3.93
C VAL A 72 -9.98 2.37 3.70
N LEU A 73 -10.56 3.08 2.72
CA LEU A 73 -10.12 4.44 2.37
C LEU A 73 -10.33 5.43 3.53
N ARG A 74 -11.47 5.33 4.24
CA ARG A 74 -11.73 6.17 5.42
C ARG A 74 -10.77 5.84 6.57
N SER A 75 -10.44 4.56 6.76
CA SER A 75 -9.50 4.11 7.79
C SER A 75 -8.06 4.59 7.50
N LEU A 76 -7.67 4.61 6.23
CA LEU A 76 -6.41 5.21 5.77
C LEU A 76 -6.41 6.73 5.97
N LEU A 77 -7.50 7.41 5.61
CA LEU A 77 -7.64 8.86 5.78
C LEU A 77 -7.45 9.27 7.25
N LEU A 78 -8.04 8.51 8.19
CA LEU A 78 -7.91 8.75 9.63
C LEU A 78 -6.47 8.59 10.14
N GLN A 79 -5.59 7.90 9.41
CA GLN A 79 -4.15 7.81 9.73
C GLN A 79 -3.34 8.99 9.21
N GLY A 80 -3.92 9.85 8.36
CA GLY A 80 -3.23 10.93 7.67
C GLY A 80 -2.89 10.65 6.20
N VAL A 81 -3.34 9.52 5.66
CA VAL A 81 -3.15 9.18 4.23
C VAL A 81 -3.99 10.12 3.39
N THR A 82 -3.38 10.74 2.38
CA THR A 82 -4.07 11.59 1.39
C THR A 82 -4.06 10.96 0.00
N THR A 83 -3.10 10.09 -0.28
CA THR A 83 -2.96 9.39 -1.57
C THR A 83 -2.77 7.89 -1.34
N ALA A 84 -3.47 7.05 -2.12
CA ALA A 84 -3.31 5.60 -2.06
C ALA A 84 -3.32 4.94 -3.45
N ILE A 85 -2.64 3.80 -3.58
CA ILE A 85 -2.62 2.99 -4.81
C ILE A 85 -3.27 1.63 -4.56
N GLY A 86 -4.29 1.30 -5.38
CA GLY A 86 -5.02 0.04 -5.32
C GLY A 86 -4.76 -0.87 -6.52
N GLY A 87 -5.32 -2.09 -6.49
CA GLY A 87 -5.17 -3.07 -7.57
C GLY A 87 -3.83 -3.81 -7.53
N HIS A 88 -3.31 -4.08 -6.33
CA HIS A 88 -2.05 -4.80 -6.12
C HIS A 88 -2.24 -6.33 -6.16
N CYS A 89 -1.14 -7.07 -6.07
CA CYS A 89 -1.12 -8.52 -5.92
C CYS A 89 -1.86 -9.30 -7.03
N GLY A 90 -1.88 -8.78 -8.26
CA GLY A 90 -2.63 -9.38 -9.38
C GLY A 90 -4.14 -9.19 -9.28
N GLU A 91 -4.59 -8.59 -8.19
CA GLU A 91 -5.95 -8.16 -7.95
C GLU A 91 -6.18 -6.79 -8.59
N GLY A 92 -7.43 -6.35 -8.63
CA GLY A 92 -7.86 -5.12 -9.30
C GLY A 92 -8.91 -5.38 -10.38
N VAL A 93 -9.52 -4.32 -10.87
CA VAL A 93 -10.55 -4.34 -11.92
C VAL A 93 -10.10 -3.55 -13.14
N MET A 94 -10.83 -3.68 -14.25
CA MET A 94 -10.61 -2.83 -15.42
C MET A 94 -10.76 -1.34 -15.05
N MET A 95 -9.95 -0.48 -15.65
CA MET A 95 -9.86 0.95 -15.32
C MET A 95 -11.20 1.68 -15.44
N LYS A 96 -12.03 1.36 -16.43
CA LYS A 96 -13.41 1.86 -16.52
C LYS A 96 -14.23 1.57 -15.26
N VAL A 97 -14.14 0.33 -14.73
CA VAL A 97 -14.86 -0.08 -13.52
C VAL A 97 -14.30 0.68 -12.31
N TYR A 98 -12.98 0.80 -12.21
CA TYR A 98 -12.33 1.59 -11.17
C TYR A 98 -12.78 3.06 -11.20
N LYS A 99 -12.81 3.71 -12.37
CA LYS A 99 -13.25 5.10 -12.53
C LYS A 99 -14.70 5.31 -12.09
N ASP A 100 -15.58 4.37 -12.46
CA ASP A 100 -16.97 4.38 -12.03
C ASP A 100 -17.07 4.29 -10.49
N TRP A 101 -16.30 3.39 -9.88
CA TRP A 101 -16.25 3.25 -8.42
C TRP A 101 -15.72 4.51 -7.75
N PHE A 102 -14.59 5.04 -8.23
CA PHE A 102 -13.98 6.24 -7.68
C PHE A 102 -14.92 7.45 -7.73
N SER A 103 -15.66 7.62 -8.84
CA SER A 103 -16.58 8.74 -9.03
C SER A 103 -17.73 8.80 -8.02
N GLN A 104 -18.07 7.66 -7.39
CA GLN A 104 -19.14 7.58 -6.40
C GLN A 104 -18.73 8.15 -5.04
N ASN A 105 -17.45 7.99 -4.64
CA ASN A 105 -16.97 8.48 -3.35
C ASN A 105 -15.42 8.65 -3.34
N PRO A 106 -14.91 9.81 -3.75
CA PRO A 106 -13.47 10.06 -3.85
C PRO A 106 -12.87 10.44 -2.48
N VAL A 107 -12.71 9.46 -1.59
CA VAL A 107 -12.25 9.67 -0.20
C VAL A 107 -10.79 10.15 -0.13
N LEU A 108 -9.93 9.61 -1.01
CA LEU A 108 -8.50 9.90 -1.11
C LEU A 108 -8.15 10.29 -2.54
N ASN A 109 -6.97 10.87 -2.75
CA ASN A 109 -6.35 10.77 -4.06
C ASN A 109 -6.01 9.30 -4.34
N MET A 110 -6.35 8.81 -5.52
CA MET A 110 -6.29 7.37 -5.80
C MET A 110 -5.69 7.09 -7.16
N GLY A 111 -4.60 6.33 -7.17
CA GLY A 111 -4.12 5.65 -8.37
C GLY A 111 -4.51 4.18 -8.33
N PHE A 112 -4.47 3.53 -9.50
CA PHE A 112 -4.91 2.14 -9.58
C PHE A 112 -4.09 1.38 -10.61
N MET A 113 -3.78 0.12 -10.29
CA MET A 113 -3.11 -0.82 -11.18
C MET A 113 -4.13 -1.78 -11.78
N ILE A 114 -3.87 -2.26 -13.00
CA ILE A 114 -4.63 -3.40 -13.54
C ILE A 114 -4.01 -4.70 -13.04
N GLY A 115 -4.84 -5.63 -12.57
CA GLY A 115 -4.39 -6.92 -12.05
C GLY A 115 -4.24 -7.99 -13.13
N ALA A 116 -3.13 -8.74 -13.11
CA ALA A 116 -2.90 -9.84 -14.04
C ALA A 116 -3.98 -10.93 -13.95
N THR A 117 -4.49 -11.25 -12.75
CA THR A 117 -5.57 -12.25 -12.59
C THR A 117 -6.88 -11.77 -13.22
N THR A 118 -7.11 -10.45 -13.27
CA THR A 118 -8.26 -9.87 -13.96
C THR A 118 -8.15 -9.96 -15.46
N LEU A 119 -6.94 -9.77 -16.02
CA LEU A 119 -6.67 -10.02 -17.44
C LEU A 119 -6.88 -11.50 -17.78
N ARG A 120 -6.35 -12.41 -16.96
CA ARG A 120 -6.53 -13.86 -17.12
C ARG A 120 -8.00 -14.26 -17.14
N LYS A 121 -8.79 -13.78 -16.18
CA LYS A 121 -10.24 -14.03 -16.12
C LYS A 121 -10.96 -13.55 -17.38
N ALA A 122 -10.59 -12.37 -17.89
CA ALA A 122 -11.22 -11.79 -19.09
C ALA A 122 -10.99 -12.62 -20.36
N VAL A 123 -9.93 -13.43 -20.41
CA VAL A 123 -9.59 -14.30 -21.57
C VAL A 123 -9.83 -15.79 -21.30
N GLY A 124 -10.54 -16.12 -20.21
CA GLY A 124 -10.85 -17.52 -19.85
C GLY A 124 -9.65 -18.32 -19.29
N ALA A 125 -8.61 -17.67 -18.80
CA ALA A 125 -7.44 -18.28 -18.15
C ALA A 125 -7.53 -18.27 -16.61
N ASP A 126 -8.74 -18.48 -16.06
CA ASP A 126 -9.03 -18.35 -14.62
C ASP A 126 -8.42 -19.48 -13.75
N ASP A 127 -8.00 -20.60 -14.36
CA ASP A 127 -7.22 -21.60 -13.62
C ASP A 127 -5.88 -21.00 -13.18
N ARG A 128 -5.71 -20.87 -11.87
CA ARG A 128 -4.53 -20.28 -11.24
C ARG A 128 -3.30 -21.17 -11.28
N TYR A 129 -3.47 -22.48 -11.50
CA TYR A 129 -2.38 -23.46 -11.47
C TYR A 129 -1.82 -23.80 -12.85
N SER A 130 -2.61 -23.59 -13.91
CA SER A 130 -2.17 -23.81 -15.29
C SER A 130 -1.60 -22.54 -15.92
N PRO A 131 -0.60 -22.64 -16.80
CA PRO A 131 -0.17 -21.50 -17.61
C PRO A 131 -1.29 -21.10 -18.58
N ALA A 132 -1.45 -19.78 -18.81
CA ALA A 132 -2.28 -19.31 -19.91
C ALA A 132 -1.66 -19.73 -21.25
N THR A 133 -2.48 -20.07 -22.24
CA THR A 133 -1.96 -20.39 -23.58
C THR A 133 -1.37 -19.15 -24.26
N SER A 134 -0.49 -19.32 -25.25
CA SER A 134 0.07 -18.18 -25.99
C SER A 134 -0.99 -17.31 -26.67
N GLU A 135 -2.12 -17.91 -27.08
CA GLU A 135 -3.30 -17.21 -27.61
C GLU A 135 -3.97 -16.37 -26.52
N GLN A 136 -4.23 -16.95 -25.35
CA GLN A 136 -4.79 -16.22 -24.21
C GLN A 136 -3.89 -15.06 -23.77
N VAL A 137 -2.58 -15.25 -23.73
CA VAL A 137 -1.62 -14.16 -23.45
C VAL A 137 -1.70 -13.08 -24.53
N GLY A 138 -1.82 -13.46 -25.80
CA GLY A 138 -2.05 -12.51 -26.90
C GLY A 138 -3.35 -11.73 -26.80
N MET A 139 -4.37 -12.28 -26.16
CA MET A 139 -5.62 -11.57 -25.85
C MET A 139 -5.51 -10.67 -24.62
N MET A 140 -4.62 -10.97 -23.67
CA MET A 140 -4.36 -10.12 -22.49
C MET A 140 -3.59 -8.84 -22.82
N GLU A 141 -2.65 -8.90 -23.77
CA GLU A 141 -1.83 -7.77 -24.20
C GLU A 141 -2.65 -6.53 -24.62
N PRO A 142 -3.65 -6.61 -25.54
CA PRO A 142 -4.45 -5.44 -25.92
C PRO A 142 -5.36 -4.95 -24.79
N LEU A 143 -5.86 -5.84 -23.92
CA LEU A 143 -6.63 -5.44 -22.73
C LEU A 143 -5.77 -4.64 -21.75
N LEU A 144 -4.53 -5.09 -21.51
CA LEU A 144 -3.56 -4.35 -20.71
C LEU A 144 -3.24 -2.99 -21.34
N GLU A 145 -2.99 -2.95 -22.65
CA GLU A 145 -2.71 -1.71 -23.37
C GLU A 145 -3.87 -0.71 -23.27
N GLU A 146 -5.12 -1.16 -23.41
CA GLU A 146 -6.33 -0.35 -23.21
C GLU A 146 -6.36 0.26 -21.79
N ASN A 147 -6.12 -0.55 -20.75
CA ASN A 147 -6.11 -0.08 -19.36
C ASN A 147 -4.99 0.94 -19.08
N LEU A 148 -3.81 0.75 -19.68
CA LEU A 148 -2.69 1.69 -19.55
C LEU A 148 -2.99 3.03 -20.24
N HIS A 149 -3.67 3.01 -21.40
CA HIS A 149 -4.19 4.21 -22.06
C HIS A 149 -5.30 4.90 -21.27
N GLU A 150 -6.13 4.13 -20.56
CA GLU A 150 -7.12 4.68 -19.63
C GLU A 150 -6.49 5.28 -18.36
N GLY A 151 -5.17 5.13 -18.16
CA GLY A 151 -4.42 5.78 -17.10
C GLY A 151 -4.15 4.90 -15.89
N ALA A 152 -4.24 3.56 -16.01
CA ALA A 152 -3.69 2.66 -14.99
C ALA A 152 -2.22 3.01 -14.73
N LEU A 153 -1.80 3.00 -13.46
CA LEU A 153 -0.41 3.28 -13.08
C LEU A 153 0.56 2.16 -13.45
N GLY A 154 0.03 1.00 -13.83
CA GLY A 154 0.84 -0.16 -14.13
C GLY A 154 0.05 -1.46 -14.10
N LEU A 155 0.80 -2.55 -14.04
CA LEU A 155 0.29 -3.92 -13.93
C LEU A 155 0.72 -4.52 -12.59
N SER A 156 -0.18 -5.19 -11.89
CA SER A 156 0.18 -5.96 -10.71
C SER A 156 0.16 -7.47 -11.00
N PHE A 157 1.07 -8.20 -10.36
CA PHE A 157 1.08 -9.67 -10.37
C PHE A 157 0.89 -10.23 -8.96
N GLY A 158 0.10 -11.29 -8.89
CA GLY A 158 -0.17 -12.09 -7.70
C GLY A 158 0.39 -13.49 -7.85
N LEU A 159 1.71 -13.63 -7.93
CA LEU A 159 2.31 -14.88 -8.41
C LEU A 159 2.14 -16.05 -7.43
N GLU A 160 2.03 -15.78 -6.14
CA GLU A 160 1.66 -16.80 -5.16
C GLU A 160 0.19 -17.22 -5.31
N TYR A 161 -0.71 -16.29 -5.63
CA TYR A 161 -2.14 -16.56 -5.85
C TYR A 161 -2.42 -17.21 -7.21
N ALA A 162 -1.56 -17.00 -8.19
CA ALA A 162 -1.59 -17.57 -9.53
C ALA A 162 -0.25 -18.26 -9.88
N PRO A 163 0.10 -19.36 -9.19
CA PRO A 163 1.41 -20.01 -9.33
C PRO A 163 1.66 -20.55 -10.75
N GLY A 164 0.61 -20.78 -11.54
CA GLY A 164 0.68 -21.21 -12.93
C GLY A 164 1.13 -20.12 -13.92
N THR A 165 1.16 -18.84 -13.52
CA THR A 165 1.59 -17.73 -14.39
C THR A 165 3.01 -17.98 -14.90
N SER A 166 3.14 -18.14 -16.22
CA SER A 166 4.39 -18.57 -16.85
C SER A 166 5.39 -17.42 -17.02
N ARG A 167 6.68 -17.74 -17.24
CA ARG A 167 7.68 -16.72 -17.59
C ARG A 167 7.32 -16.00 -18.91
N ASP A 168 6.77 -16.71 -19.89
CA ASP A 168 6.34 -16.11 -21.16
C ASP A 168 5.28 -15.02 -20.93
N GLU A 169 4.24 -15.36 -20.16
CA GLU A 169 3.17 -14.44 -19.76
C GLU A 169 3.72 -13.21 -19.02
N LEU A 170 4.61 -13.41 -18.04
CA LEU A 170 5.24 -12.32 -17.30
C LEU A 170 5.98 -11.34 -18.22
N PHE A 171 6.88 -11.85 -19.06
CA PHE A 171 7.71 -10.99 -19.90
C PHE A 171 6.92 -10.33 -21.03
N ARG A 172 5.92 -11.01 -21.60
CA ARG A 172 5.06 -10.43 -22.63
C ARG A 172 4.24 -9.27 -22.09
N LEU A 173 3.60 -9.44 -20.93
CA LEU A 173 2.83 -8.35 -20.31
C LEU A 173 3.76 -7.22 -19.82
N ALA A 174 4.92 -7.53 -19.24
CA ALA A 174 5.91 -6.51 -18.88
C ALA A 174 6.41 -5.71 -20.10
N GLN A 175 6.55 -6.35 -21.27
CA GLN A 175 6.92 -5.70 -22.52
C GLN A 175 5.83 -4.76 -23.07
N VAL A 176 4.56 -4.98 -22.73
CA VAL A 176 3.49 -4.00 -23.00
C VAL A 176 3.66 -2.79 -22.09
N VAL A 177 3.84 -3.01 -20.78
CA VAL A 177 4.04 -1.92 -19.81
C VAL A 177 5.24 -1.03 -20.18
N SER A 178 6.33 -1.62 -20.66
CA SER A 178 7.56 -0.89 -21.01
C SER A 178 7.40 0.13 -22.14
N ARG A 179 6.29 0.09 -22.88
CA ARG A 179 5.97 1.07 -23.93
C ARG A 179 5.44 2.39 -23.36
N PHE A 180 5.03 2.38 -22.10
CA PHE A 180 4.42 3.51 -21.41
C PHE A 180 5.41 4.12 -20.42
N LYS A 181 5.50 5.46 -20.43
CA LYS A 181 6.34 6.19 -19.47
C LYS A 181 5.68 6.20 -18.11
N HIS A 182 6.51 6.25 -17.06
CA HIS A 182 6.06 6.36 -15.67
C HIS A 182 4.97 5.33 -15.31
N ARG A 183 5.14 4.10 -15.79
CA ARG A 183 4.38 2.93 -15.38
C ARG A 183 5.30 1.96 -14.67
N PHE A 184 4.75 1.24 -13.70
CA PHE A 184 5.52 0.27 -12.94
C PHE A 184 4.78 -1.06 -12.87
N ILE A 185 5.50 -2.09 -12.43
CA ILE A 185 4.93 -3.39 -12.15
C ILE A 185 5.03 -3.61 -10.65
N SER A 186 3.93 -4.00 -9.99
CA SER A 186 3.97 -4.45 -8.60
C SER A 186 3.85 -5.96 -8.55
N ILE A 187 4.61 -6.62 -7.67
CA ILE A 187 4.66 -8.07 -7.62
C ILE A 187 4.54 -8.53 -6.18
N HIS A 188 3.42 -9.19 -5.88
CA HIS A 188 3.37 -10.20 -4.83
C HIS A 188 4.12 -11.43 -5.35
N VAL A 189 5.30 -11.67 -4.80
CA VAL A 189 6.26 -12.65 -5.35
C VAL A 189 5.73 -14.08 -5.26
N ARG A 190 6.23 -14.96 -6.11
CA ARG A 190 5.69 -16.32 -6.30
C ARG A 190 5.78 -17.22 -5.07
N TYR A 191 6.83 -17.02 -4.28
CA TYR A 191 7.09 -17.81 -3.09
C TYR A 191 7.44 -16.89 -1.93
N ASP A 192 6.86 -17.16 -0.78
CA ASP A 192 7.30 -16.66 0.50
C ASP A 192 8.28 -17.66 1.16
N GLY A 193 8.60 -17.43 2.44
CA GLY A 193 9.32 -18.41 3.24
C GLY A 193 10.72 -18.71 2.70
N ARG A 194 11.08 -19.99 2.75
CA ARG A 194 12.42 -20.49 2.36
C ARG A 194 12.81 -20.18 0.91
N ARG A 195 11.82 -20.04 0.02
CA ARG A 195 12.05 -19.83 -1.42
C ARG A 195 11.86 -18.36 -1.83
N SER A 196 11.62 -17.48 -0.87
CA SER A 196 11.47 -16.04 -1.13
C SER A 196 12.67 -15.40 -1.85
N PRO A 197 13.95 -15.78 -1.64
CA PRO A 197 15.04 -15.25 -2.46
C PRO A 197 14.90 -15.59 -3.95
N GLU A 198 14.44 -16.81 -4.29
CA GLU A 198 14.19 -17.20 -5.69
C GLU A 198 13.11 -16.31 -6.32
N ALA A 199 12.07 -15.99 -5.55
CA ALA A 199 10.95 -15.18 -6.00
C ALA A 199 11.32 -13.69 -6.14
N VAL A 200 12.17 -13.18 -5.24
CA VAL A 200 12.77 -11.84 -5.37
C VAL A 200 13.69 -11.76 -6.59
N ALA A 201 14.46 -12.81 -6.88
CA ALA A 201 15.26 -12.87 -8.11
C ALA A 201 14.38 -12.82 -9.38
N GLU A 202 13.22 -13.48 -9.38
CA GLU A 202 12.25 -13.42 -10.48
C GLU A 202 11.76 -11.98 -10.71
N ALA A 203 11.41 -11.24 -9.65
CA ALA A 203 10.99 -9.84 -9.73
C ALA A 203 12.11 -8.92 -10.26
N ILE A 204 13.33 -9.09 -9.77
CA ILE A 204 14.51 -8.33 -10.25
C ILE A 204 14.74 -8.60 -11.74
N GLU A 205 14.62 -9.86 -12.17
CA GLU A 205 14.83 -10.23 -13.57
C GLU A 205 13.77 -9.65 -14.51
N ILE A 206 12.52 -9.53 -14.05
CA ILE A 206 11.46 -8.83 -14.79
C ILE A 206 11.87 -7.38 -15.04
N SER A 207 12.32 -6.66 -14.01
CA SER A 207 12.78 -5.27 -14.17
C SER A 207 13.98 -5.19 -15.10
N ARG A 208 15.00 -6.03 -14.88
CA ARG A 208 16.23 -6.04 -15.67
C ARG A 208 15.97 -6.24 -17.17
N ARG A 209 15.06 -7.15 -17.53
CA ARG A 209 14.78 -7.46 -18.93
C ARG A 209 13.80 -6.50 -19.61
N SER A 210 12.81 -6.00 -18.87
CA SER A 210 11.80 -5.10 -19.44
C SER A 210 12.22 -3.63 -19.40
N GLY A 211 13.16 -3.26 -18.54
CA GLY A 211 13.48 -1.86 -18.22
C GLY A 211 12.39 -1.15 -17.42
N VAL A 212 11.34 -1.85 -16.99
CA VAL A 212 10.24 -1.30 -16.20
C VAL A 212 10.61 -1.33 -14.73
N ARG A 213 10.20 -0.29 -13.99
CA ARG A 213 10.29 -0.29 -12.53
C ARG A 213 9.48 -1.44 -11.94
N VAL A 214 10.08 -2.24 -11.07
CA VAL A 214 9.37 -3.28 -10.32
C VAL A 214 9.33 -2.95 -8.83
N GLN A 215 8.13 -2.87 -8.27
CA GLN A 215 7.88 -2.82 -6.83
C GLN A 215 7.68 -4.25 -6.32
N VAL A 216 8.59 -4.71 -5.47
CA VAL A 216 8.37 -5.94 -4.68
C VAL A 216 7.42 -5.58 -3.53
N SER A 217 6.17 -6.01 -3.66
CA SER A 217 5.14 -5.72 -2.68
C SER A 217 5.45 -6.38 -1.35
N HIS A 218 5.18 -5.64 -0.26
CA HIS A 218 5.26 -6.06 1.13
C HIS A 218 6.43 -7.01 1.40
N LEU A 219 7.65 -6.59 1.05
CA LEU A 219 8.86 -7.42 1.07
C LEU A 219 9.02 -8.13 2.40
N GLY A 220 8.82 -7.40 3.51
CA GLY A 220 8.93 -7.94 4.86
C GLY A 220 8.04 -9.15 5.09
N SER A 221 6.85 -9.21 4.50
CA SER A 221 5.97 -10.36 4.70
C SER A 221 6.29 -11.57 3.86
N MET A 222 7.07 -11.37 2.80
CA MET A 222 7.49 -12.45 1.91
C MET A 222 8.79 -13.09 2.40
N THR A 223 9.66 -12.31 3.03
CA THR A 223 11.05 -12.70 3.31
C THR A 223 11.40 -12.84 4.80
N ALA A 224 10.55 -12.38 5.73
CA ALA A 224 10.78 -12.48 7.19
C ALA A 224 10.59 -13.91 7.75
N PHE A 225 11.28 -14.86 7.13
CA PHE A 225 11.36 -16.28 7.45
C PHE A 225 12.82 -16.75 7.48
N GLY A 226 13.76 -15.83 7.72
CA GLY A 226 15.20 -16.02 7.71
C GLY A 226 15.92 -15.46 6.48
N HIS A 227 15.22 -14.71 5.61
CA HIS A 227 15.68 -14.34 4.28
C HIS A 227 15.65 -12.83 3.97
N SER A 228 15.22 -11.98 4.89
CA SER A 228 15.10 -10.52 4.65
C SER A 228 16.44 -9.88 4.32
N SER A 229 17.50 -10.25 5.06
CA SER A 229 18.86 -9.74 4.83
C SER A 229 19.43 -10.12 3.45
N GLU A 230 19.06 -11.30 2.93
CA GLU A 230 19.47 -11.75 1.61
C GLU A 230 18.70 -11.00 0.52
N ALA A 231 17.38 -10.91 0.64
CA ALA A 231 16.54 -10.20 -0.32
C ALA A 231 16.92 -8.72 -0.45
N ILE A 232 17.19 -8.03 0.66
CA ILE A 232 17.66 -6.64 0.65
C ILE A 232 18.98 -6.52 -0.11
N ARG A 233 19.97 -7.39 0.17
CA ARG A 233 21.27 -7.37 -0.53
C ARG A 233 21.10 -7.60 -2.03
N MET A 234 20.18 -8.47 -2.45
CA MET A 234 19.88 -8.71 -3.85
C MET A 234 19.29 -7.47 -4.53
N ILE A 235 18.33 -6.79 -3.87
CA ILE A 235 17.72 -5.55 -4.39
C ILE A 235 18.77 -4.43 -4.45
N GLU A 236 19.58 -4.25 -3.41
CA GLU A 236 20.68 -3.27 -3.42
C GLU A 236 21.67 -3.52 -4.57
N GLN A 237 22.08 -4.78 -4.75
CA GLN A 237 23.00 -5.15 -5.81
C GLN A 237 22.40 -4.86 -7.19
N ALA A 238 21.14 -5.26 -7.42
CA ALA A 238 20.43 -4.98 -8.66
C ALA A 238 20.34 -3.46 -8.93
N ARG A 239 20.06 -2.65 -7.91
CA ARG A 239 20.03 -1.18 -8.06
C ARG A 239 21.40 -0.58 -8.38
N ARG A 240 22.48 -1.11 -7.80
CA ARG A 240 23.87 -0.72 -8.17
C ARG A 240 24.18 -1.05 -9.63
N GLU A 241 23.57 -2.09 -10.19
CA GLU A 241 23.66 -2.48 -11.60
C GLU A 241 22.73 -1.67 -12.53
N GLY A 242 21.95 -0.72 -11.98
CA GLY A 242 21.02 0.12 -12.74
C GLY A 242 19.63 -0.48 -12.95
N VAL A 243 19.29 -1.57 -12.25
CA VAL A 243 17.93 -2.14 -12.28
C VAL A 243 17.01 -1.34 -11.35
N ASP A 244 15.86 -0.90 -11.86
CA ASP A 244 14.90 -0.06 -11.11
C ASP A 244 13.93 -0.92 -10.29
N VAL A 245 14.39 -1.35 -9.11
CA VAL A 245 13.58 -2.13 -8.16
C VAL A 245 13.32 -1.31 -6.90
N THR A 246 12.06 -1.27 -6.47
CA THR A 246 11.60 -0.66 -5.23
C THR A 246 10.88 -1.71 -4.37
N PHE A 247 10.60 -1.39 -3.11
CA PHE A 247 9.84 -2.27 -2.25
C PHE A 247 9.15 -1.49 -1.13
N ASP A 248 8.08 -2.08 -0.60
CA ASP A 248 7.33 -1.56 0.52
C ASP A 248 7.20 -2.60 1.65
N VAL A 249 6.76 -2.16 2.82
CA VAL A 249 6.62 -2.96 4.03
C VAL A 249 5.44 -2.43 4.85
N TYR A 250 4.56 -3.32 5.32
CA TYR A 250 3.66 -3.00 6.42
C TYR A 250 4.29 -3.37 7.77
N PRO A 251 4.12 -2.56 8.83
CA PRO A 251 4.82 -2.72 10.10
C PRO A 251 4.16 -3.74 11.05
N TYR A 252 3.77 -4.91 10.54
CA TYR A 252 3.12 -5.97 11.32
C TYR A 252 3.80 -7.32 11.13
N TYR A 253 3.72 -8.15 12.17
CA TYR A 253 4.38 -9.46 12.23
C TYR A 253 3.42 -10.63 11.91
N ALA A 254 2.25 -10.33 11.36
CA ALA A 254 1.34 -11.29 10.74
C ALA A 254 0.87 -10.76 9.37
N PHE A 255 0.62 -11.67 8.43
CA PHE A 255 -0.01 -11.35 7.14
C PHE A 255 -1.47 -11.80 7.14
N ALA A 256 -2.27 -11.33 6.17
CA ALA A 256 -3.63 -11.81 5.94
C ALA A 256 -3.83 -12.24 4.49
N ALA A 257 -4.44 -13.41 4.27
CA ALA A 257 -4.80 -13.91 2.94
C ALA A 257 -6.12 -14.68 2.99
N ARG A 258 -6.80 -14.81 1.83
CA ARG A 258 -8.04 -15.61 1.74
C ARG A 258 -7.74 -17.09 1.99
N ILE A 259 -8.57 -17.75 2.79
CA ILE A 259 -8.38 -19.14 3.18
C ILE A 259 -8.43 -20.09 1.99
N GLY A 260 -9.22 -19.79 0.95
CA GLY A 260 -9.29 -20.55 -0.30
C GLY A 260 -8.22 -20.20 -1.34
N SER A 261 -7.23 -19.38 -0.98
CA SER A 261 -6.11 -19.04 -1.85
C SER A 261 -5.04 -20.15 -1.89
N ALA A 262 -4.14 -20.04 -2.86
CA ALA A 262 -3.02 -20.96 -3.02
C ALA A 262 -1.99 -20.89 -1.87
N VAL A 263 -1.98 -19.79 -1.10
CA VAL A 263 -1.15 -19.62 0.11
C VAL A 263 -1.35 -20.83 1.04
N PHE A 264 -2.62 -21.20 1.25
CA PHE A 264 -3.02 -22.25 2.18
C PHE A 264 -3.29 -23.61 1.52
N ASP A 265 -2.80 -23.83 0.31
CA ASP A 265 -2.85 -25.15 -0.33
C ASP A 265 -2.04 -26.21 0.44
N PRO A 266 -2.32 -27.51 0.24
CA PRO A 266 -1.59 -28.58 0.90
C PRO A 266 -0.07 -28.36 0.90
N GLY A 267 0.54 -28.59 2.06
CA GLY A 267 1.97 -28.31 2.29
C GLY A 267 2.29 -26.87 2.73
N PHE A 268 1.29 -26.00 2.95
CA PHE A 268 1.55 -24.63 3.44
C PHE A 268 2.33 -24.63 4.76
N GLU A 269 2.11 -25.61 5.64
CA GLU A 269 2.75 -25.68 6.95
C GLU A 269 4.27 -25.86 6.81
N GLN A 270 4.70 -26.59 5.79
CA GLN A 270 6.10 -26.78 5.45
C GLN A 270 6.69 -25.52 4.79
N ARG A 271 5.90 -24.80 3.99
CA ARG A 271 6.32 -23.54 3.34
C ARG A 271 6.49 -22.42 4.37
N LEU A 272 5.53 -22.27 5.29
CA LEU A 272 5.50 -21.25 6.34
C LEU A 272 6.31 -21.62 7.58
N GLY A 273 6.64 -22.91 7.76
CA GLY A 273 7.35 -23.41 8.94
C GLY A 273 6.51 -23.48 10.22
N LYS A 274 5.19 -23.24 10.13
CA LYS A 274 4.23 -23.31 11.24
C LYS A 274 2.90 -23.91 10.79
N GLY A 275 2.17 -24.52 11.71
CA GLY A 275 0.89 -25.17 11.45
C GLY A 275 -0.34 -24.30 11.67
N LEU A 276 -1.50 -24.96 11.70
CA LEU A 276 -2.81 -24.34 11.95
C LEU A 276 -2.88 -23.56 13.27
N GLU A 277 -2.05 -23.91 14.26
CA GLU A 277 -1.97 -23.21 15.54
C GLU A 277 -1.51 -21.75 15.42
N SER A 278 -0.90 -21.39 14.29
CA SER A 278 -0.45 -20.03 13.99
C SER A 278 -1.43 -19.24 13.14
N LEU A 279 -2.61 -19.79 12.84
CA LEU A 279 -3.62 -19.19 11.97
C LEU A 279 -4.87 -18.78 12.76
N GLU A 280 -5.41 -17.60 12.45
CA GLU A 280 -6.68 -17.11 12.98
C GLU A 280 -7.61 -16.71 11.82
N VAL A 281 -8.80 -17.31 11.73
CA VAL A 281 -9.83 -16.78 10.82
C VAL A 281 -10.32 -15.45 11.36
N SER A 282 -10.09 -14.39 10.59
CA SER A 282 -10.35 -13.01 11.01
C SER A 282 -11.64 -12.42 10.46
N THR A 283 -12.28 -13.09 9.50
CA THR A 283 -13.50 -12.60 8.84
C THR A 283 -14.48 -13.73 8.53
N GLY A 284 -15.75 -13.40 8.41
CA GLY A 284 -16.77 -14.31 7.91
C GLY A 284 -17.19 -15.36 8.94
N ARG A 285 -17.76 -16.46 8.46
CA ARG A 285 -18.56 -17.38 9.29
C ARG A 285 -17.76 -18.06 10.41
N PHE A 286 -16.47 -18.27 10.20
CA PHE A 286 -15.60 -19.01 11.11
C PHE A 286 -14.72 -18.10 11.97
N LYS A 287 -14.98 -16.78 11.97
CA LYS A 287 -14.19 -15.81 12.72
C LYS A 287 -14.15 -16.13 14.22
N GLY A 288 -12.95 -16.03 14.80
CA GLY A 288 -12.73 -16.23 16.24
C GLY A 288 -12.86 -17.67 16.72
N VAL A 289 -13.05 -18.64 15.81
CA VAL A 289 -13.08 -20.07 16.14
C VAL A 289 -11.69 -20.67 15.91
N PRO A 290 -11.11 -21.38 16.89
CA PRO A 290 -9.83 -22.06 16.72
C PRO A 290 -9.86 -23.07 15.56
N LEU A 291 -8.85 -23.03 14.68
CA LEU A 291 -8.77 -23.89 13.51
C LEU A 291 -8.29 -25.30 13.88
N THR A 292 -9.17 -26.28 13.72
CA THR A 292 -8.80 -27.71 13.60
C THR A 292 -8.63 -28.06 12.11
N ALA A 293 -8.02 -29.21 11.80
CA ALA A 293 -7.89 -29.67 10.41
C ALA A 293 -9.26 -29.81 9.71
N GLU A 294 -10.27 -30.30 10.43
CA GLU A 294 -11.65 -30.40 9.93
C GLU A 294 -12.26 -29.01 9.69
N LEU A 295 -12.10 -28.08 10.64
CA LEU A 295 -12.64 -26.73 10.50
C LEU A 295 -11.96 -25.96 9.37
N PHE A 296 -10.64 -26.13 9.22
CA PHE A 296 -9.88 -25.53 8.14
C PHE A 296 -10.34 -26.03 6.77
N ALA A 297 -10.53 -27.35 6.61
CA ALA A 297 -11.07 -27.92 5.38
C ALA A 297 -12.47 -27.40 5.07
N ARG A 298 -13.36 -27.36 6.08
CA ARG A 298 -14.72 -26.83 5.94
C ARG A 298 -14.73 -25.33 5.63
N ALA A 299 -13.86 -24.54 6.26
CA ALA A 299 -13.77 -23.11 6.00
C ALA A 299 -13.29 -22.82 4.58
N ARG A 300 -12.35 -23.62 4.05
CA ARG A 300 -11.93 -23.55 2.63
C ARG A 300 -13.04 -23.89 1.65
N GLU A 301 -13.96 -24.78 2.01
CA GLU A 301 -15.08 -25.18 1.15
C GLU A 301 -16.28 -24.22 1.26
N GLU A 302 -16.70 -23.90 2.49
CA GLU A 302 -17.93 -23.17 2.78
C GLU A 302 -17.76 -21.64 2.71
N ASP A 303 -16.55 -21.11 2.95
CA ASP A 303 -16.28 -19.66 2.96
C ASP A 303 -14.84 -19.33 2.46
N PRO A 304 -14.49 -19.68 1.21
CA PRO A 304 -13.13 -19.54 0.67
C PRO A 304 -12.59 -18.11 0.66
N ASP A 305 -13.48 -17.10 0.69
CA ASP A 305 -13.14 -15.68 0.74
C ASP A 305 -12.91 -15.15 2.17
N ALA A 306 -13.00 -16.00 3.21
CA ALA A 306 -12.64 -15.59 4.56
C ALA A 306 -11.13 -15.34 4.65
N TYR A 307 -10.73 -14.20 5.22
CA TYR A 307 -9.33 -13.91 5.50
C TYR A 307 -8.86 -14.63 6.76
N VAL A 308 -7.69 -15.25 6.64
CA VAL A 308 -6.92 -15.83 7.73
C VAL A 308 -5.70 -14.96 7.97
N ILE A 309 -5.48 -14.64 9.23
CA ILE A 309 -4.28 -13.98 9.73
C ILE A 309 -3.27 -15.06 10.12
N ALA A 310 -2.05 -14.96 9.60
CA ALA A 310 -0.99 -15.93 9.83
C ALA A 310 0.15 -15.31 10.66
N HIS A 311 0.32 -15.77 11.90
CA HIS A 311 1.34 -15.30 12.85
C HIS A 311 2.67 -16.04 12.67
N VAL A 312 3.23 -15.95 11.47
CA VAL A 312 4.36 -16.81 11.04
C VAL A 312 5.68 -16.08 10.87
N MET A 313 5.67 -14.74 10.83
CA MET A 313 6.82 -13.93 10.43
C MET A 313 7.74 -13.58 11.61
N ASN A 314 9.05 -13.41 11.32
CA ASN A 314 10.06 -12.98 12.27
C ASN A 314 10.00 -11.45 12.47
N PRO A 315 9.70 -10.94 13.67
CA PRO A 315 9.54 -9.51 13.90
C PRO A 315 10.78 -8.68 13.56
N GLU A 316 11.96 -9.15 13.94
CA GLU A 316 13.23 -8.44 13.72
C GLU A 316 13.54 -8.28 12.23
N GLU A 317 13.08 -9.22 11.39
CA GLU A 317 13.28 -9.16 9.95
C GLU A 317 12.27 -8.27 9.23
N VAL A 318 11.04 -8.17 9.75
CA VAL A 318 10.08 -7.16 9.28
C VAL A 318 10.61 -5.75 9.60
N ASP A 319 11.09 -5.55 10.83
CA ASP A 319 11.70 -4.29 11.26
C ASP A 319 12.96 -3.98 10.43
N LEU A 320 13.80 -4.98 10.13
CA LEU A 320 14.96 -4.81 9.24
C LEU A 320 14.56 -4.28 7.85
N CYS A 321 13.51 -4.85 7.23
CA CYS A 321 13.01 -4.37 5.96
C CYS A 321 12.45 -2.94 6.07
N LEU A 322 11.70 -2.64 7.14
CA LEU A 322 11.13 -1.32 7.37
C LEU A 322 12.22 -0.26 7.58
N LEU A 323 13.24 -0.54 8.37
CA LEU A 323 14.34 0.39 8.69
C LEU A 323 15.23 0.72 7.49
N HIS A 324 15.16 -0.07 6.42
CA HIS A 324 15.94 0.19 5.22
C HIS A 324 15.48 1.50 4.56
N LYS A 325 16.37 2.48 4.39
CA LYS A 325 16.09 3.85 3.88
C LYS A 325 15.31 3.95 2.56
N ASP A 326 15.28 2.87 1.78
CA ASP A 326 14.59 2.78 0.49
C ASP A 326 13.25 2.05 0.57
N SER A 327 12.81 1.62 1.76
CA SER A 327 11.48 1.06 1.97
C SER A 327 10.44 2.19 1.97
N ALA A 328 9.25 1.88 1.47
CA ALA A 328 8.05 2.66 1.77
C ALA A 328 7.21 1.94 2.83
N ILE A 329 6.56 2.70 3.70
CA ILE A 329 5.45 2.18 4.50
C ILE A 329 4.26 2.03 3.55
N ALA A 330 3.71 0.83 3.47
CA ALA A 330 2.46 0.57 2.78
C ALA A 330 1.57 -0.31 3.65
N SER A 331 0.26 -0.15 3.58
CA SER A 331 -0.64 -0.80 4.55
C SER A 331 -0.92 -2.25 4.25
N ASP A 332 -0.96 -2.61 2.97
CA ASP A 332 -1.60 -3.84 2.48
C ASP A 332 -3.02 -3.98 3.09
N ALA A 333 -3.70 -2.84 3.30
CA ALA A 333 -4.98 -2.79 3.97
C ALA A 333 -6.00 -3.61 3.19
N VAL A 334 -6.55 -4.62 3.85
CA VAL A 334 -7.51 -5.55 3.29
C VAL A 334 -8.54 -5.90 4.36
N LEU A 335 -9.81 -5.80 3.99
CA LEU A 335 -10.95 -6.05 4.87
C LEU A 335 -12.03 -6.80 4.11
N ARG A 336 -12.87 -7.51 4.86
CA ARG A 336 -14.16 -8.02 4.38
C ARG A 336 -15.25 -7.42 5.27
N GLY A 337 -15.94 -6.40 4.77
CA GLY A 337 -16.80 -5.56 5.61
C GLY A 337 -15.95 -4.74 6.58
N ASP A 338 -16.22 -4.88 7.87
CA ASP A 338 -15.50 -4.25 8.98
C ASP A 338 -14.50 -5.19 9.67
N GLU A 339 -14.28 -6.38 9.10
CA GLU A 339 -13.43 -7.42 9.65
C GLU A 339 -12.14 -7.58 8.86
N GLY A 340 -11.05 -7.98 9.53
CA GLY A 340 -9.77 -8.28 8.89
C GLY A 340 -8.58 -7.91 9.77
N HIS A 341 -7.48 -7.49 9.13
CA HIS A 341 -6.20 -7.21 9.80
C HIS A 341 -6.13 -5.74 10.30
N PRO A 342 -5.61 -5.45 11.51
CA PRO A 342 -5.51 -4.08 12.05
C PRO A 342 -4.62 -3.12 11.24
N ARG A 343 -3.88 -3.64 10.25
CA ARG A 343 -3.07 -2.84 9.32
C ARG A 343 -3.91 -1.87 8.50
N ALA A 344 -5.21 -2.10 8.36
CA ALA A 344 -6.13 -1.18 7.71
C ALA A 344 -6.28 0.18 8.43
N ALA A 345 -6.06 0.24 9.75
CA ALA A 345 -6.28 1.45 10.55
C ALA A 345 -5.04 1.95 11.33
N GLY A 346 -3.95 1.16 11.38
CA GLY A 346 -2.79 1.49 12.22
C GLY A 346 -1.43 1.52 11.54
N THR A 347 -1.31 1.18 10.25
CA THR A 347 -0.02 1.05 9.55
C THR A 347 0.87 2.28 9.69
N PHE A 348 0.40 3.46 9.32
CA PHE A 348 1.25 4.64 9.28
C PHE A 348 1.74 5.10 10.66
N PRO A 349 0.88 5.27 11.68
CA PRO A 349 1.36 5.62 13.02
C PRO A 349 2.25 4.52 13.62
N ARG A 350 1.96 3.24 13.36
CA ARG A 350 2.81 2.13 13.81
C ARG A 350 4.20 2.19 13.18
N GLY A 351 4.27 2.31 11.85
CA GLY A 351 5.52 2.29 11.10
C GLY A 351 6.41 3.48 11.43
N ILE A 352 5.84 4.68 11.45
CA ILE A 352 6.55 5.90 11.88
C ILE A 352 7.02 5.76 13.33
N GLY A 353 6.18 5.20 14.21
CA GLY A 353 6.55 4.92 15.60
C GLY A 353 7.73 3.97 15.75
N ILE A 354 7.79 2.89 14.96
CA ILE A 354 8.93 1.95 14.96
C ILE A 354 10.21 2.66 14.47
N LEU A 355 10.13 3.40 13.35
CA LEU A 355 11.26 4.17 12.81
C LEU A 355 11.81 5.18 13.84
N ARG A 356 10.92 5.91 14.52
CA ARG A 356 11.31 6.87 15.58
C ARG A 356 11.95 6.18 16.78
N LYS A 357 11.42 5.03 17.22
CA LYS A 357 12.00 4.24 18.32
C LYS A 357 13.37 3.66 17.98
N ALA A 358 13.63 3.38 16.71
CA ALA A 358 14.94 2.95 16.21
C ALA A 358 15.96 4.09 16.08
N GLY A 359 15.57 5.34 16.38
CA GLY A 359 16.48 6.49 16.45
C GLY A 359 16.48 7.40 15.22
N LEU A 360 15.66 7.13 14.19
CA LEU A 360 15.52 8.02 13.04
C LEU A 360 14.84 9.32 13.48
N SER A 361 15.28 10.46 12.94
CA SER A 361 14.62 11.77 13.08
C SER A 361 13.20 11.78 12.49
N TRP A 362 12.40 12.82 12.78
CA TRP A 362 11.07 12.97 12.16
C TRP A 362 11.13 13.03 10.64
N PRO A 363 12.00 13.84 10.02
CA PRO A 363 12.13 13.85 8.56
C PRO A 363 12.52 12.49 7.97
N GLU A 364 13.44 11.76 8.62
CA GLU A 364 13.84 10.42 8.18
C GLU A 364 12.69 9.42 8.29
N ALA A 365 11.95 9.39 9.40
CA ALA A 365 10.82 8.49 9.55
C ALA A 365 9.67 8.81 8.59
N VAL A 366 9.33 10.10 8.43
CA VAL A 366 8.24 10.58 7.57
C VAL A 366 8.57 10.37 6.09
N ARG A 367 9.84 10.36 5.70
CA ARG A 367 10.28 10.02 4.33
C ARG A 367 9.70 8.69 3.84
N HIS A 368 9.64 7.66 4.69
CA HIS A 368 9.09 6.35 4.34
C HIS A 368 7.59 6.38 4.00
N ALA A 369 6.86 7.40 4.44
CA ALA A 369 5.41 7.56 4.20
C ALA A 369 5.07 8.73 3.25
N THR A 370 6.06 9.45 2.72
CA THR A 370 5.83 10.66 1.91
C THR A 370 6.73 10.71 0.68
N SER A 371 7.94 11.27 0.78
CA SER A 371 8.79 11.51 -0.39
C SER A 371 9.33 10.22 -1.03
N ARG A 372 9.55 9.15 -0.26
CA ARG A 372 9.95 7.85 -0.81
C ARG A 372 8.82 7.20 -1.63
N PRO A 373 7.60 6.99 -1.09
CA PRO A 373 6.50 6.49 -1.91
C PRO A 373 6.16 7.42 -3.07
N ALA A 374 6.23 8.76 -2.91
CA ALA A 374 6.03 9.70 -4.01
C ALA A 374 7.00 9.46 -5.17
N GLU A 375 8.28 9.23 -4.88
CA GLU A 375 9.30 8.91 -5.88
C GLU A 375 9.04 7.55 -6.54
N MET A 376 8.58 6.53 -5.79
CA MET A 376 8.26 5.21 -6.31
C MET A 376 7.19 5.24 -7.42
N ILE A 377 6.23 6.17 -7.33
CA ILE A 377 5.11 6.29 -8.28
C ILE A 377 5.13 7.58 -9.12
N TRP A 378 6.23 8.33 -9.13
CA TRP A 378 6.37 9.63 -9.81
C TRP A 378 5.30 10.68 -9.41
N HIS A 379 4.81 10.61 -8.18
CA HIS A 379 3.81 11.54 -7.67
C HIS A 379 4.47 12.88 -7.26
N ARG A 380 3.79 14.00 -7.55
CA ARG A 380 4.30 15.36 -7.27
C ARG A 380 4.06 15.84 -5.83
N GLY A 381 3.32 15.09 -5.04
CA GLY A 381 3.13 15.32 -3.61
C GLY A 381 4.28 14.79 -2.76
N GLY A 382 4.00 14.47 -1.50
CA GLY A 382 5.01 13.97 -0.56
C GLY A 382 5.97 15.02 0.00
N ARG A 383 5.75 16.32 -0.29
CA ARG A 383 6.45 17.47 0.30
C ARG A 383 5.51 18.67 0.44
N ILE A 384 5.77 19.55 1.40
CA ILE A 384 5.06 20.83 1.55
C ILE A 384 5.92 21.93 0.91
N ILE A 385 5.62 22.26 -0.35
CA ILE A 385 6.34 23.26 -1.14
C ILE A 385 5.32 24.15 -1.84
N GLU A 386 5.60 25.44 -1.92
CA GLU A 386 4.78 26.40 -2.66
C GLU A 386 4.57 25.95 -4.11
N GLY A 387 3.33 26.04 -4.58
CA GLY A 387 2.88 25.59 -5.91
C GLY A 387 2.46 24.12 -5.98
N ALA A 388 2.79 23.28 -4.99
CA ALA A 388 2.32 21.90 -4.94
C ALA A 388 0.85 21.81 -4.45
N ASN A 389 0.19 20.69 -4.74
CA ASN A 389 -1.15 20.40 -4.21
C ASN A 389 -1.13 20.43 -2.67
N ALA A 390 -2.16 21.03 -2.09
CA ALA A 390 -2.29 21.18 -0.64
C ALA A 390 -2.78 19.89 0.01
N GLU A 391 -1.83 18.98 0.26
CA GLU A 391 -2.03 17.71 0.95
C GLU A 391 -1.11 17.67 2.18
N LEU A 392 -1.71 17.74 3.37
CA LEU A 392 -0.96 17.67 4.64
C LEU A 392 -1.73 16.95 5.74
N VAL A 393 -0.99 16.45 6.71
CA VAL A 393 -1.54 16.00 7.99
C VAL A 393 -0.85 16.75 9.12
N VAL A 394 -1.63 17.20 10.09
CA VAL A 394 -1.14 17.77 11.34
C VAL A 394 -1.31 16.73 12.43
N ILE A 395 -0.22 16.35 13.07
CA ILE A 395 -0.21 15.34 14.13
C ILE A 395 0.35 15.91 15.44
N ASP A 396 -0.13 15.34 16.53
CA ASP A 396 0.48 15.44 17.85
C ASP A 396 1.57 14.36 17.99
N PRO A 397 2.86 14.75 18.03
CA PRO A 397 3.96 13.79 18.04
C PRO A 397 3.98 12.88 19.28
N ASP A 398 3.33 13.29 20.38
CA ASP A 398 3.32 12.54 21.64
C ASP A 398 2.17 11.52 21.70
N SER A 399 1.15 11.67 20.85
CA SER A 399 -0.04 10.81 20.84
C SER A 399 -0.35 10.15 19.49
N TYR A 400 0.49 10.35 18.47
CA TYR A 400 0.36 9.70 17.17
C TYR A 400 0.77 8.22 17.24
N GLU A 401 -0.22 7.34 17.37
CA GLU A 401 -0.02 5.93 17.69
C GLU A 401 -1.05 5.00 17.03
N ASP A 402 -0.64 3.75 16.85
CA ASP A 402 -1.50 2.65 16.41
C ASP A 402 -2.30 2.06 17.59
N ARG A 403 -3.62 2.08 17.44
CA ARG A 403 -4.58 1.53 18.40
C ARG A 403 -5.28 0.27 17.89
N GLY A 404 -5.03 -0.13 16.65
CA GLY A 404 -5.59 -1.32 16.02
C GLY A 404 -5.15 -2.59 16.76
N ARG A 405 -6.07 -3.55 16.90
CA ARG A 405 -5.80 -4.87 17.49
C ARG A 405 -6.48 -5.95 16.65
N PHE A 406 -5.97 -7.17 16.71
CA PHE A 406 -6.69 -8.34 16.19
C PHE A 406 -8.07 -8.43 16.87
N GLY A 407 -9.12 -8.71 16.10
CA GLY A 407 -10.51 -8.64 16.57
C GLY A 407 -11.15 -7.24 16.59
N ALA A 408 -10.36 -6.16 16.61
CA ALA A 408 -10.82 -4.77 16.52
C ALA A 408 -10.01 -3.98 15.46
N PRO A 409 -10.05 -4.40 14.18
CA PRO A 409 -9.11 -3.96 13.16
C PRO A 409 -9.29 -2.51 12.69
N LEU A 410 -10.44 -1.90 12.99
CA LEU A 410 -10.81 -0.55 12.59
C LEU A 410 -10.70 0.49 13.71
N THR A 411 -10.01 0.16 14.80
CA THR A 411 -9.80 1.12 15.89
C THR A 411 -9.01 2.32 15.37
N ALA A 412 -9.61 3.52 15.44
CA ALA A 412 -9.01 4.73 14.90
C ALA A 412 -7.66 5.05 15.59
N PRO A 413 -6.67 5.57 14.85
CA PRO A 413 -5.36 5.90 15.41
C PRO A 413 -5.43 7.11 16.35
N GLY A 414 -4.41 7.25 17.20
CA GLY A 414 -4.23 8.44 18.05
C GLY A 414 -3.56 9.60 17.30
N GLY A 415 -3.69 10.82 17.85
CA GLY A 415 -2.80 11.94 17.55
C GLY A 415 -3.03 12.71 16.24
N VAL A 416 -3.93 12.28 15.35
CA VAL A 416 -4.26 13.06 14.14
C VAL A 416 -5.18 14.24 14.48
N LYS A 417 -4.72 15.47 14.24
CA LYS A 417 -5.47 16.69 14.54
C LYS A 417 -6.24 17.21 13.35
N TRP A 418 -5.56 17.31 12.19
CA TRP A 418 -6.19 17.73 10.95
C TRP A 418 -5.59 16.97 9.76
N VAL A 419 -6.43 16.69 8.76
CA VAL A 419 -5.98 16.28 7.43
C VAL A 419 -6.56 17.26 6.43
N VAL A 420 -5.69 17.82 5.59
CA VAL A 420 -6.08 18.67 4.46
C VAL A 420 -5.82 17.90 3.19
N LEU A 421 -6.87 17.66 2.40
CA LEU A 421 -6.83 16.96 1.12
C LEU A 421 -7.28 17.91 0.01
N ASN A 422 -6.39 18.19 -0.93
CA ASN A 422 -6.62 19.12 -2.05
C ASN A 422 -7.13 20.50 -1.57
N GLY A 423 -6.62 20.96 -0.42
CA GLY A 423 -7.00 22.22 0.21
C GLY A 423 -8.35 22.23 0.94
N VAL A 424 -8.92 21.08 1.22
CA VAL A 424 -10.13 20.91 2.04
C VAL A 424 -9.77 20.22 3.35
N ILE A 425 -10.21 20.76 4.49
CA ILE A 425 -10.10 20.06 5.78
C ILE A 425 -11.08 18.89 5.75
N VAL A 426 -10.56 17.66 5.72
CA VAL A 426 -11.37 16.42 5.63
C VAL A 426 -11.40 15.65 6.94
N VAL A 427 -10.39 15.81 7.80
CA VAL A 427 -10.36 15.27 9.17
C VAL A 427 -10.10 16.41 10.15
N GLU A 428 -10.84 16.42 11.26
CA GLU A 428 -10.65 17.33 12.39
C GLU A 428 -10.89 16.59 13.70
N GLY A 429 -9.91 16.60 14.61
CA GLY A 429 -10.02 15.95 15.91
C GLY A 429 -10.16 14.42 15.87
N GLY A 430 -9.63 13.77 14.83
CA GLY A 430 -9.75 12.32 14.63
C GLY A 430 -11.06 11.87 13.98
N GLU A 431 -11.91 12.80 13.56
CA GLU A 431 -13.19 12.51 12.90
C GLU A 431 -13.19 13.04 11.46
N ILE A 432 -13.87 12.32 10.56
CA ILE A 432 -14.06 12.78 9.18
C ILE A 432 -15.18 13.83 9.18
N VAL A 433 -14.83 15.07 8.86
CA VAL A 433 -15.74 16.24 8.95
C VAL A 433 -16.03 16.91 7.60
N GLY A 434 -15.17 16.68 6.60
CA GLY A 434 -15.25 17.35 5.30
C GLY A 434 -15.87 16.49 4.21
N PRO A 435 -16.27 17.10 3.08
CA PRO A 435 -16.68 16.34 1.91
C PRO A 435 -15.49 15.58 1.32
N SER A 436 -15.77 14.46 0.66
CA SER A 436 -14.80 13.73 -0.16
C SER A 436 -14.21 14.66 -1.23
N SER A 437 -12.89 14.87 -1.21
CA SER A 437 -12.18 15.82 -2.10
C SER A 437 -11.04 15.17 -2.88
N GLY A 438 -10.98 13.84 -2.90
CA GLY A 438 -9.96 13.08 -3.59
C GLY A 438 -9.97 13.26 -5.11
N ARG A 439 -8.83 13.03 -5.74
CA ARG A 439 -8.64 13.08 -7.19
C ARG A 439 -8.09 11.76 -7.72
N ILE A 440 -8.51 11.40 -8.91
CA ILE A 440 -7.92 10.26 -9.61
C ILE A 440 -6.49 10.63 -10.02
N LEU A 441 -5.54 9.76 -9.68
CA LEU A 441 -4.17 9.78 -10.16
C LEU A 441 -4.10 8.87 -11.38
N LEU A 442 -3.95 9.49 -12.55
CA LEU A 442 -3.75 8.78 -13.80
C LEU A 442 -2.27 8.73 -14.09
N GLY A 443 -1.81 7.61 -14.65
CA GLY A 443 -0.49 7.59 -15.24
C GLY A 443 -0.49 8.49 -16.48
N GLU A 444 0.48 9.38 -16.61
CA GLU A 444 0.66 10.24 -17.78
C GLU A 444 1.77 9.73 -18.70
#